data_AF-A0A3B9PLW2-F1
#
_entry.id   AF-A0A3B9PLW2-F1
#
_cell.length_a   1.000
_cell.length_b   1.000
_cell.length_c   1.000
_cell.angle_alpha   90.00
_cell.angle_beta   90.00
_cell.angle_gamma   90.00
#
_symmetry.space_group_name_H-M   'P 1'
#
loop_
_entity.id
_entity.type
_entity.pdbx_description
1 polymer ?
#
loop_
_entity_poly.entity_id
_entity_poly.type
_entity_poly.pdbx_seq_one_letter_code
_entity_poly.pdbx_strand_id
1 'polypeptide(L)'
;MTNAIRQFFLQLPAKLKEEDKGKHMTWSFWLTLAALSAMPAATALLIVLLIGLAKECWDFRFGSGFCVFDMAGNIIGIAAGQLAWQIGRLVLSP
;
A
#
# COMPACT_ATOMS: atom_id res chain seq x y z
N MET A 1 -16.93 13.54 12.75
CA MET A 1 -16.27 13.17 11.47
C MET A 1 -16.59 14.25 10.45
N THR A 2 -15.61 14.93 9.87
CA THR A 2 -15.86 16.03 8.91
C THR A 2 -16.46 15.48 7.61
N ASN A 3 -17.19 16.31 6.86
CA ASN A 3 -17.83 15.90 5.60
C ASN A 3 -16.84 15.30 4.59
N ALA A 4 -15.59 15.78 4.56
CA ALA A 4 -14.54 15.27 3.67
C ALA A 4 -14.14 13.81 3.98
N ILE A 5 -13.95 13.46 5.25
CA ILE A 5 -13.60 12.10 5.66
C ILE A 5 -14.72 11.12 5.29
N ARG A 6 -15.98 11.53 5.49
CA ARG A 6 -17.13 10.72 5.09
C ARG A 6 -17.15 10.48 3.58
N GLN A 7 -16.95 11.51 2.78
CA GLN A 7 -16.92 11.39 1.32
C GLN A 7 -15.78 10.48 0.84
N PHE A 8 -14.61 10.58 1.45
CA PHE A 8 -13.49 9.68 1.16
C PHE A 8 -13.89 8.21 1.33
N PHE A 9 -14.42 7.84 2.51
CA PHE A 9 -14.82 6.45 2.76
C PHE A 9 -15.95 5.96 1.88
N LEU A 10 -16.89 6.83 1.49
CA LEU A 10 -17.98 6.47 0.57
C LEU A 10 -17.46 6.18 -0.85
N GLN A 11 -16.44 6.91 -1.31
CA GLN A 11 -15.88 6.75 -2.64
C GLN A 11 -14.80 5.67 -2.72
N LEU A 12 -14.17 5.34 -1.59
CA LEU A 12 -13.02 4.43 -1.52
C LEU A 12 -13.26 3.08 -2.23
N PRO A 13 -14.38 2.35 -2.03
CA PRO A 13 -14.57 1.05 -2.68
C PRO A 13 -14.67 1.15 -4.21
N ALA A 14 -15.24 2.23 -4.73
CA ALA A 14 -15.34 2.46 -6.17
C ALA A 14 -13.97 2.83 -6.74
N LYS A 15 -13.23 3.72 -6.06
CA LYS A 15 -11.90 4.16 -6.48
C LYS A 15 -10.87 3.03 -6.47
N LEU A 16 -10.91 2.15 -5.47
CA LEU A 16 -9.99 1.01 -5.40
C LEU A 16 -10.16 -0.01 -6.53
N LYS A 17 -11.27 0.01 -7.26
CA LYS A 17 -11.49 -0.85 -8.44
C LYS A 17 -10.85 -0.31 -9.72
N GLU A 18 -10.37 0.93 -9.71
CA GLU A 18 -9.64 1.48 -10.86
C GLU A 18 -8.32 0.72 -11.04
N GLU A 19 -7.97 0.41 -12.29
CA GLU A 19 -6.79 -0.42 -12.63
C GLU A 19 -5.50 0.12 -12.00
N ASP A 20 -5.34 1.45 -12.02
CA ASP A 20 -4.21 2.15 -11.42
C ASP A 20 -4.09 1.86 -9.91
N LYS A 21 -5.19 1.92 -9.17
CA LYS A 21 -5.19 1.63 -7.72
C LYS A 21 -4.90 0.15 -7.45
N GLY A 22 -5.33 -0.72 -8.35
CA GLY A 22 -4.95 -2.14 -8.38
C GLY A 22 -3.44 -2.35 -8.50
N LYS A 23 -2.75 -1.56 -9.34
CA LYS A 23 -1.28 -1.60 -9.46
C LYS A 23 -0.60 -1.17 -8.16
N HIS A 24 -1.09 -0.12 -7.51
CA HIS A 24 -0.60 0.33 -6.21
C HIS A 24 -0.69 -0.74 -5.13
N MET A 25 -1.84 -1.43 -5.04
CA MET A 25 -2.03 -2.57 -4.15
C MET A 25 -1.07 -3.72 -4.48
N THR A 26 -0.97 -4.08 -5.76
CA THR A 26 -0.18 -5.24 -6.22
C THR A 26 1.31 -5.04 -6.01
N TRP A 27 1.85 -3.88 -6.41
CA TRP A 27 3.27 -3.58 -6.24
C TRP A 27 3.65 -3.44 -4.77
N SER A 28 2.82 -2.77 -3.97
CA SER A 28 3.07 -2.64 -2.54
C SER A 28 3.02 -3.98 -1.81
N PHE A 29 2.16 -4.90 -2.23
CA PHE A 29 2.13 -6.28 -1.73
C PHE A 29 3.46 -7.01 -1.97
N TRP A 30 3.92 -7.05 -3.23
CA TRP A 30 5.16 -7.76 -3.58
C TRP A 30 6.41 -7.10 -3.00
N LEU A 31 6.47 -5.77 -2.98
CA LEU A 31 7.54 -5.03 -2.32
C LEU A 31 7.57 -5.33 -0.83
N THR A 32 6.42 -5.45 -0.17
CA THR A 32 6.35 -5.79 1.24
C THR A 32 6.89 -7.19 1.50
N LEU A 33 6.50 -8.19 0.71
CA LEU A 33 7.04 -9.55 0.83
C LEU A 33 8.56 -9.58 0.60
N ALA A 34 9.05 -8.87 -0.43
CA ALA A 34 10.48 -8.79 -0.72
C ALA A 34 11.26 -8.06 0.38
N ALA A 35 10.70 -7.01 0.98
CA ALA A 35 11.34 -6.32 2.08
C ALA A 35 11.36 -7.20 3.35
N LEU A 36 10.25 -7.87 3.67
CA LEU A 36 10.13 -8.73 4.85
C LEU A 36 11.08 -9.94 4.83
N SER A 37 11.51 -10.39 3.64
CA SER A 37 12.53 -11.45 3.53
C SER A 37 13.95 -10.98 3.84
N ALA A 38 14.20 -9.66 3.79
CA ALA A 38 15.53 -9.08 3.96
C ALA A 38 15.73 -8.30 5.27
N MET A 39 14.64 -7.81 5.89
CA MET A 39 14.74 -6.93 7.05
C MET A 39 13.59 -7.09 8.05
N PRO A 40 13.72 -6.56 9.29
CA PRO A 40 12.66 -6.60 10.29
C PRO A 40 11.37 -5.92 9.82
N ALA A 41 10.23 -6.43 10.30
CA ALA A 41 8.91 -6.01 9.84
C ALA A 41 8.68 -4.50 9.90
N ALA A 42 8.99 -3.84 11.03
CA ALA A 42 8.79 -2.40 11.15
C ALA A 42 9.56 -1.61 10.08
N THR A 43 10.82 -1.99 9.82
CA THR A 43 11.66 -1.35 8.81
C THR A 43 11.13 -1.61 7.40
N ALA A 44 10.73 -2.85 7.10
CA ALA A 44 10.17 -3.23 5.82
C ALA A 44 8.90 -2.40 5.47
N LEU A 45 7.94 -2.37 6.40
CA LEU A 45 6.67 -1.65 6.20
C LEU A 45 6.90 -0.14 6.04
N LEU A 46 7.81 0.44 6.84
CA LEU A 46 8.16 1.86 6.73
C LEU A 46 8.79 2.16 5.37
N ILE A 47 9.74 1.35 4.91
CA ILE A 47 10.39 1.56 3.61
C ILE A 47 9.39 1.45 2.47
N VAL A 48 8.53 0.42 2.45
CA VAL A 48 7.54 0.28 1.37
C VAL A 48 6.54 1.44 1.36
N LEU A 49 6.11 1.91 2.54
CA LEU A 49 5.25 3.08 2.65
C LEU A 49 5.94 4.34 2.10
N LEU A 50 7.22 4.55 2.43
CA LEU A 50 8.00 5.69 1.94
C LEU A 50 8.24 5.61 0.42
N ILE A 51 8.43 4.42 -0.15
CA ILE A 51 8.51 4.23 -1.61
C ILE A 51 7.20 4.65 -2.27
N GLY A 52 6.05 4.20 -1.75
CA GLY A 52 4.74 4.61 -2.25
C GLY A 52 4.52 6.12 -2.15
N LEU A 53 4.88 6.73 -1.02
CA LEU A 53 4.79 8.17 -0.83
C LEU A 53 5.74 8.93 -1.78
N ALA A 54 6.97 8.46 -1.96
CA ALA A 54 7.93 9.08 -2.85
C ALA A 54 7.47 9.04 -4.30
N LYS A 55 6.85 7.93 -4.74
CA LYS A 55 6.20 7.82 -6.06
C LYS A 55 5.09 8.86 -6.20
N GLU A 56 4.21 9.01 -5.23
CA GLU A 56 3.12 10.02 -5.30
C GLU A 56 3.65 11.47 -5.25
N CYS A 57 4.71 11.74 -4.48
CA CYS A 57 5.40 13.03 -4.50
C CYS A 57 6.07 13.30 -5.86
N TRP A 58 6.59 12.27 -6.52
CA TRP A 58 7.14 12.37 -7.87
C TRP A 58 6.04 12.69 -8.88
N ASP A 59 4.92 11.96 -8.83
CA ASP A 59 3.78 12.17 -9.74
C ASP A 59 3.12 13.52 -9.53
N PHE A 60 3.12 14.05 -8.29
CA PHE A 60 2.72 15.42 -8.03
C PHE A 60 3.54 16.45 -8.82
N ARG A 61 4.84 16.20 -8.97
CA ARG A 61 5.77 17.17 -9.56
C ARG A 61 5.95 16.99 -11.07
N PHE A 62 5.84 15.76 -11.56
CA PHE A 62 6.22 15.38 -12.93
C PHE A 62 5.19 14.49 -13.65
N GLY A 63 4.10 14.08 -12.98
CA GLY A 63 3.18 13.08 -13.48
C GLY A 63 1.70 13.47 -13.31
N SER A 64 0.89 12.50 -12.90
CA SER A 64 -0.57 12.57 -12.82
C SER A 64 -1.13 13.34 -11.61
N GLY A 65 -0.28 13.85 -10.73
CA GLY A 65 -0.68 14.48 -9.46
C GLY A 65 -0.52 13.57 -8.26
N PHE A 66 -0.80 14.11 -7.07
CA PHE A 66 -0.82 13.34 -5.81
C PHE A 66 -2.22 12.77 -5.56
N CYS A 67 -2.36 11.46 -5.33
CA CYS A 67 -3.65 10.86 -5.04
C CYS A 67 -3.68 10.16 -3.67
N VAL A 68 -4.64 10.56 -2.83
CA VAL A 68 -4.86 9.89 -1.53
C VAL A 68 -5.40 8.47 -1.70
N PHE A 69 -6.12 8.19 -2.79
CA PHE A 69 -6.58 6.83 -3.09
C PHE A 69 -5.43 5.91 -3.53
N ASP A 70 -4.36 6.44 -4.14
CA ASP A 70 -3.12 5.67 -4.40
C ASP A 70 -2.43 5.29 -3.11
N MET A 71 -2.33 6.23 -2.17
CA MET A 71 -1.81 5.95 -0.84
C MET A 71 -2.65 4.90 -0.10
N ALA A 72 -3.98 4.94 -0.23
CA ALA A 72 -4.85 3.88 0.32
C ALA A 72 -4.57 2.51 -0.33
N GLY A 73 -4.39 2.47 -1.66
CA GLY A 73 -3.98 1.26 -2.38
C GLY A 73 -2.65 0.72 -1.87
N ASN A 74 -1.64 1.59 -1.70
CA ASN A 74 -0.34 1.20 -1.13
C ASN A 74 -0.49 0.59 0.26
N ILE A 75 -1.25 1.23 1.15
CA ILE A 75 -1.49 0.75 2.52
C ILE A 75 -2.18 -0.62 2.52
N ILE A 76 -3.18 -0.83 1.67
CA ILE A 76 -3.88 -2.11 1.55
C ILE A 76 -2.91 -3.21 1.07
N GLY A 77 -2.09 -2.92 0.06
CA GLY A 77 -1.06 -3.85 -0.42
C GLY A 77 -0.05 -4.22 0.65
N ILE A 78 0.44 -3.23 1.42
CA ILE A 78 1.34 -3.43 2.56
C ILE A 78 0.71 -4.33 3.61
N ALA A 79 -0.53 -4.04 4.03
CA ALA A 79 -1.25 -4.83 5.03
C ALA A 79 -1.46 -6.28 4.56
N ALA A 80 -1.85 -6.48 3.30
CA ALA A 80 -2.02 -7.80 2.71
C ALA A 80 -0.70 -8.58 2.64
N GLY A 81 0.41 -7.92 2.27
CA GLY A 81 1.74 -8.52 2.21
C GLY A 81 2.23 -8.96 3.59
N GLN A 82 2.05 -8.10 4.60
CA GLN A 82 2.37 -8.42 5.99
C GLN A 82 1.55 -9.63 6.51
N LEU A 83 0.25 -9.66 6.22
CA LEU A 83 -0.61 -10.78 6.62
C LEU A 83 -0.18 -12.08 5.95
N ALA A 84 0.09 -12.05 4.64
CA ALA A 84 0.58 -13.21 3.89
C ALA A 84 1.91 -13.73 4.45
N TRP A 85 2.83 -12.83 4.80
CA TRP A 85 4.09 -13.18 5.46
C TRP A 85 3.89 -13.85 6.81
N GLN A 86 3.00 -13.33 7.65
CA GLN A 86 2.68 -13.91 8.96
C GLN A 86 2.08 -15.31 8.83
N ILE A 87 1.13 -15.50 7.91
CA ILE A 87 0.55 -16.81 7.61
C ILE A 87 1.63 -17.78 7.14
N GLY A 88 2.47 -17.37 6.19
CA GLY A 88 3.58 -18.20 5.70
C GLY A 88 4.54 -18.62 6.81
N ARG A 89 4.89 -17.71 7.73
CA ARG A 89 5.70 -18.05 8.90
C ARG A 89 5.00 -19.04 9.83
N LEU A 90 3.70 -18.88 10.09
CA LEU A 90 2.96 -19.81 10.96
C LEU A 90 2.87 -21.22 10.36
N VAL A 91 2.70 -21.34 9.04
CA VAL A 91 2.58 -22.64 8.36
C VAL A 91 3.94 -23.35 8.21
N LEU A 92 5.02 -22.59 8.05
CA LEU A 92 6.36 -23.11 7.80
C LEU A 92 7.25 -23.19 9.06
N SER A 93 6.73 -22.81 10.22
CA SER A 93 7.43 -23.03 11.50
C SER A 93 7.19 -24.48 11.95
N PRO A 94 8.23 -25.30 12.15
CA PRO A 94 8.09 -26.68 12.63
C PRO A 94 7.55 -26.76 14.06
#